data_AF-A0A821B7M9-F1
#
_entry.id   AF-A0A821B7M9-F1
#
_cell.length_a   1.000
_cell.length_b   1.000
_cell.length_c   1.000
_cell.angle_alpha   90.00
_cell.angle_beta   90.00
_cell.angle_gamma   90.00
#
_symmetry.space_group_name_H-M   'P 1'
#
loop_
_entity.id
_entity.type
_entity.pdbx_description
1 polymer ?
#
loop_
_entity_poly.entity_id
_entity_poly.type
_entity_poly.pdbx_seq_one_letter_code
_entity_poly.pdbx_strand_id
1 'polypeptide(L)'
;MLSPSFVTHSSNYVPEMTKFTDKIVRNGYAYKLNLTVYFDTLKFYEKHSYAQLEPDRMDDVESKSDEPTWESSWGIGRPYSDIQCAAITNILLGSPFDIHMGDINLKFPHHKNKSVQCKEYHANADSWVNLTYKYQTLSISSNYI
;
A
#
# COMPACT_ATOMS: atom_id res chain seq x y z
N MET A 1 -12.19 -25.83 8.41
CA MET A 1 -11.66 -24.50 8.03
C MET A 1 -11.04 -24.65 6.65
N LEU A 2 -11.41 -23.82 5.67
CA LEU A 2 -10.80 -23.89 4.34
C LEU A 2 -9.39 -23.29 4.39
N SER A 3 -8.43 -23.94 3.73
CA SER A 3 -7.08 -23.38 3.61
C SER A 3 -7.05 -22.33 2.50
N PRO A 4 -6.32 -21.23 2.67
CA PRO A 4 -6.16 -20.25 1.60
C PRO A 4 -5.40 -20.88 0.42
N SER A 5 -5.78 -20.50 -0.81
CA SER A 5 -5.04 -20.92 -2.02
C SER A 5 -3.62 -20.36 -2.07
N PHE A 6 -3.40 -19.20 -1.44
CA PHE A 6 -2.11 -18.52 -1.38
C PHE A 6 -1.86 -17.97 0.03
N VAL A 7 -0.65 -18.21 0.55
CA VAL A 7 -0.10 -17.52 1.72
C VAL A 7 1.20 -16.90 1.27
N THR A 8 1.36 -15.59 1.48
CA THR A 8 2.54 -14.86 1.01
C THR A 8 3.31 -14.24 2.16
N HIS A 9 4.63 -14.15 1.98
CA HIS A 9 5.51 -13.37 2.83
C HIS A 9 6.03 -12.18 2.02
N SER A 10 5.94 -10.97 2.58
CA SER A 10 6.20 -9.73 1.84
C SER A 10 7.63 -9.64 1.29
N SER A 11 8.61 -10.18 2.01
CA SER A 11 10.02 -10.21 1.58
C SER A 11 10.24 -10.94 0.24
N ASN A 12 9.34 -11.84 -0.15
CA ASN A 12 9.45 -12.60 -1.40
C ASN A 12 9.07 -11.78 -2.64
N TYR A 13 8.52 -10.57 -2.45
CA TYR A 13 7.96 -9.73 -3.51
C TYR A 13 8.60 -8.34 -3.58
N VAL A 14 9.74 -8.13 -2.90
CA VAL A 14 10.40 -6.81 -2.87
C VAL A 14 10.79 -6.31 -4.27
N PRO A 15 11.34 -7.15 -5.19
CA PRO A 15 11.63 -6.71 -6.54
C PRO A 15 10.39 -6.16 -7.28
N GLU A 16 9.22 -6.79 -7.08
CA GLU A 16 7.97 -6.37 -7.69
C GLU A 16 7.40 -5.12 -7.03
N MET A 17 7.54 -4.97 -5.71
CA MET A 17 7.22 -3.72 -5.01
C MET A 17 8.05 -2.56 -5.56
N THR A 18 9.35 -2.75 -5.78
CA THR A 18 10.22 -1.72 -6.38
C THR A 18 9.76 -1.35 -7.78
N LYS A 19 9.40 -2.33 -8.63
CA LYS A 19 8.83 -2.07 -9.97
C LYS A 19 7.51 -1.32 -9.90
N PHE A 20 6.69 -1.60 -8.89
CA PHE A 20 5.43 -0.91 -8.66
C PHE A 20 5.66 0.56 -8.31
N THR A 21 6.60 0.85 -7.39
CA THR A 21 7.05 2.21 -7.07
C THR A 21 7.60 2.94 -8.30
N ASP A 22 8.50 2.31 -9.06
CA ASP A 22 9.08 2.88 -10.28
C ASP A 22 8.00 3.37 -11.24
N LYS A 23 6.93 2.59 -11.41
CA LYS A 23 5.83 2.96 -12.30
C LYS A 23 5.06 4.17 -11.78
N ILE A 24 4.77 4.24 -10.47
CA ILE A 24 4.09 5.40 -9.87
C ILE A 24 4.93 6.67 -10.04
N VAL A 25 6.25 6.57 -9.83
CA VAL A 25 7.17 7.69 -10.06
C VAL A 25 7.19 8.10 -11.53
N ARG A 26 7.27 7.15 -12.47
CA ARG A 26 7.21 7.45 -13.93
C ARG A 26 5.89 8.10 -14.34
N ASN A 27 4.78 7.74 -13.70
CA ASN A 27 3.48 8.37 -13.90
C ASN A 27 3.40 9.77 -13.27
N GLY A 28 4.40 10.15 -12.48
CA GLY A 28 4.55 11.45 -11.87
C GLY A 28 3.79 11.62 -10.56
N TYR A 29 3.31 10.55 -9.93
CA TYR A 29 2.55 10.61 -8.66
C TYR A 29 3.38 10.21 -7.44
N ALA A 30 4.70 10.13 -7.59
CA ALA A 30 5.63 9.96 -6.50
C ALA A 30 6.92 10.71 -6.80
N TYR A 31 7.60 11.15 -5.75
CA TYR A 31 8.87 11.86 -5.82
C TYR A 31 9.84 11.36 -4.76
N LYS A 32 11.14 11.48 -5.04
CA LYS A 32 12.19 11.17 -4.08
C LYS A 32 12.55 12.43 -3.29
N LEU A 33 12.57 12.33 -1.97
CA LEU A 33 13.12 13.34 -1.06
C LEU A 33 14.12 12.64 -0.13
N ASN A 34 15.37 13.10 -0.14
CA ASN A 34 16.49 12.44 0.54
C ASN A 34 16.65 10.97 0.12
N LEU A 35 16.46 10.02 1.04
CA LEU A 35 16.57 8.58 0.81
C LEU A 35 15.21 7.89 0.66
N THR A 36 14.11 8.64 0.69
CA THR A 36 12.74 8.11 0.73
C THR A 36 11.96 8.55 -0.50
N VAL A 37 11.11 7.65 -1.01
CA VAL A 37 10.17 7.94 -2.09
C VAL A 37 8.78 8.13 -1.48
N TYR A 38 8.18 9.29 -1.74
CA TYR A 38 6.88 9.69 -1.22
C TYR A 38 5.84 9.72 -2.33
N PHE A 39 4.61 9.38 -2.00
CA PHE A 39 3.47 9.56 -2.90
C PHE A 39 3.03 11.03 -2.89
N ASP A 40 2.85 11.61 -4.07
CA ASP A 40 2.43 13.00 -4.25
C ASP A 40 0.91 13.12 -4.14
N THR A 41 0.45 13.28 -2.90
CA THR A 41 -0.97 13.43 -2.59
C THR A 41 -1.54 14.69 -3.22
N LEU A 42 -0.81 15.81 -3.20
CA LEU A 42 -1.24 17.10 -3.75
C LEU A 42 -1.48 17.00 -5.26
N LYS A 43 -0.55 16.41 -6.01
CA LYS A 43 -0.72 16.19 -7.44
C LYS A 43 -1.86 15.22 -7.76
N PHE A 44 -2.11 14.25 -6.89
CA PHE A 44 -3.29 13.39 -6.99
C PHE A 44 -4.61 14.17 -6.82
N TYR A 45 -4.65 15.12 -5.87
CA TYR A 45 -5.81 15.99 -5.62
C TYR A 45 -6.20 16.88 -6.81
N GLU A 46 -5.24 17.32 -7.62
CA GLU A 46 -5.51 18.17 -8.79
C GLU A 46 -6.45 17.51 -9.81
N LYS A 47 -6.42 16.18 -9.89
CA LYS A 47 -7.18 15.39 -10.90
C LYS A 47 -8.28 14.52 -10.30
N HIS A 48 -8.29 14.35 -8.98
CA HIS A 48 -9.20 13.43 -8.31
C HIS A 48 -9.84 14.06 -7.07
N SER A 49 -11.17 14.01 -7.01
CA SER A 49 -11.93 14.35 -5.81
C SER A 49 -11.60 13.35 -4.71
N TYR A 50 -10.78 13.77 -3.75
CA TYR A 50 -10.24 12.89 -2.73
C TYR A 50 -10.52 13.44 -1.33
N ALA A 51 -11.71 13.22 -0.76
CA ALA A 51 -11.91 13.57 0.64
C ALA A 51 -11.03 12.64 1.51
N GLN A 52 -10.22 13.19 2.42
CA GLN A 52 -9.51 12.48 3.50
C GLN A 52 -8.19 11.78 3.14
N LEU A 53 -7.15 12.53 2.75
CA LEU A 53 -5.78 12.20 3.19
C LEU A 53 -5.45 13.24 4.25
N GLU A 54 -5.14 12.79 5.46
CA GLU A 54 -4.51 13.63 6.47
C GLU A 54 -3.01 13.63 6.14
N PRO A 55 -2.43 14.76 5.68
CA PRO A 55 -1.00 14.84 5.35
C PRO A 55 -0.10 14.47 6.54
N ASP A 56 -0.61 14.65 7.76
CA ASP A 56 0.09 14.42 9.02
C ASP A 56 0.21 12.95 9.43
N ARG A 57 -0.31 12.00 8.62
CA ARG A 57 -0.08 10.55 8.77
C ARG A 57 0.80 9.98 7.66
N MET A 58 1.78 10.76 7.22
CA MET A 58 2.97 10.22 6.57
C MET A 58 3.71 9.42 7.64
N ASP A 59 3.60 8.09 7.60
CA ASP A 59 4.46 7.25 8.43
C ASP A 59 5.90 7.37 7.88
N ASP A 60 6.64 8.38 8.35
CA ASP A 60 8.09 8.52 8.16
C ASP A 60 8.79 7.44 8.99
N VAL A 61 8.69 6.18 8.55
CA VAL A 61 9.47 5.11 9.17
C VAL A 61 10.81 5.04 8.46
N GLU A 62 11.78 5.85 8.91
CA GLU A 62 13.18 5.58 8.58
C GLU A 62 13.48 4.11 8.90
N SER A 63 14.19 3.41 8.00
CA SER A 63 14.64 2.05 8.26
C SER A 63 15.55 2.06 9.49
N LYS A 64 15.22 1.27 10.52
CA LYS A 64 16.15 1.06 11.63
C LYS A 64 17.37 0.31 11.10
N SER A 65 18.54 0.54 11.70
CA SER A 65 19.83 0.00 11.25
C SER A 65 19.88 -1.53 11.14
N ASP A 66 18.98 -2.23 11.82
CA ASP A 66 19.01 -3.68 12.02
C ASP A 66 17.97 -4.40 11.14
N GLU A 67 17.21 -3.64 10.35
CA GLU A 67 16.16 -4.18 9.49
C GLU A 67 16.71 -4.54 8.10
N PRO A 68 16.16 -5.59 7.45
CA PRO A 68 16.60 -5.97 6.11
C PRO A 68 16.34 -4.83 5.11
N THR A 69 17.28 -4.65 4.19
CA THR A 69 17.23 -3.66 3.11
C THR A 69 17.49 -4.32 1.76
N TRP A 70 17.03 -3.67 0.70
CA TRP A 70 17.14 -4.11 -0.67
C TRP A 70 17.62 -2.95 -1.55
N GLU A 71 18.37 -3.28 -2.60
CA GLU A 71 18.79 -2.32 -3.61
C GLU A 71 17.62 -1.95 -4.54
N SER A 72 17.58 -0.68 -4.95
CA SER A 72 16.63 -0.17 -5.93
C SER A 72 17.22 0.97 -6.74
N SER A 73 16.52 1.35 -7.81
CA SER A 73 16.72 2.58 -8.59
C SER A 73 16.75 3.86 -7.72
N TRP A 74 16.20 3.81 -6.51
CA TRP A 74 16.08 4.96 -5.60
C TRP A 74 17.08 4.92 -4.44
N GLY A 75 17.89 3.88 -4.33
CA GLY A 75 18.84 3.67 -3.24
C GLY A 75 18.56 2.38 -2.46
N ILE A 76 19.35 2.15 -1.41
CA ILE A 76 19.18 1.03 -0.48
C ILE A 76 18.09 1.40 0.54
N GLY A 77 17.09 0.55 0.69
CA GLY A 77 15.98 0.80 1.62
C GLY A 77 15.02 -0.37 1.71
N ARG A 78 13.79 -0.13 2.17
CA ARG A 78 12.75 -1.16 2.29
C ARG A 78 11.38 -0.67 1.82
N PRO A 79 10.50 -1.55 1.31
CA PRO A 79 9.13 -1.16 0.96
C PRO A 79 8.28 -0.89 2.21
N TYR A 80 7.57 0.24 2.23
CA TYR A 80 6.59 0.55 3.28
C TYR A 80 5.36 -0.36 3.21
N SER A 81 4.74 -0.62 4.36
CA SER A 81 3.61 -1.54 4.54
C SER A 81 2.48 -1.36 3.50
N ASP A 82 2.12 -0.12 3.19
CA ASP A 82 0.99 0.19 2.30
C ASP A 82 1.21 -0.25 0.85
N ILE A 83 2.47 -0.22 0.35
CA ILE A 83 2.77 -0.66 -1.02
C ILE A 83 2.77 -2.18 -1.15
N GLN A 84 3.01 -2.89 -0.04
CA GLN A 84 3.16 -4.35 -0.04
C GLN A 84 1.87 -5.03 -0.47
N CYS A 85 0.76 -4.67 0.18
CA CYS A 85 -0.53 -5.22 -0.17
C CYS A 85 -0.92 -4.84 -1.61
N ALA A 86 -0.65 -3.61 -2.03
CA ALA A 86 -0.98 -3.11 -3.38
C ALA A 86 -0.28 -3.96 -4.46
N ALA A 87 1.04 -4.08 -4.34
CA ALA A 87 1.87 -4.80 -5.29
C ALA A 87 1.54 -6.31 -5.31
N ILE A 88 1.50 -6.96 -4.15
CA ILE A 88 1.27 -8.42 -4.06
C ILE A 88 -0.11 -8.79 -4.61
N THR A 89 -1.16 -8.06 -4.24
CA THR A 89 -2.51 -8.37 -4.76
C THR A 89 -2.62 -8.18 -6.27
N ASN A 90 -1.98 -7.15 -6.82
CA ASN A 90 -1.93 -6.96 -8.26
C ASN A 90 -1.19 -8.12 -8.97
N ILE A 91 -0.12 -8.66 -8.39
CA ILE A 91 0.62 -9.79 -8.98
C ILE A 91 -0.22 -11.08 -8.95
N LEU A 92 -0.91 -11.33 -7.83
CA LEU A 92 -1.61 -12.59 -7.63
C LEU A 92 -3.00 -12.62 -8.29
N LEU A 93 -3.74 -11.51 -8.22
CA LEU A 93 -5.15 -11.45 -8.59
C LEU A 93 -5.41 -10.55 -9.80
N GLY A 94 -4.41 -9.77 -10.22
CA GLY A 94 -4.57 -8.76 -11.27
C GLY A 94 -5.38 -7.54 -10.79
N SER A 95 -5.87 -6.78 -11.76
CA SER A 95 -6.74 -5.63 -11.53
C SER A 95 -7.71 -5.43 -12.72
N PRO A 96 -9.01 -5.23 -12.46
CA PRO A 96 -9.66 -5.32 -11.14
C PRO A 96 -9.79 -6.77 -10.65
N PHE A 97 -9.89 -6.96 -9.33
CA PHE A 97 -10.31 -8.23 -8.72
C PHE A 97 -11.59 -8.02 -7.88
N ASP A 98 -12.26 -9.11 -7.50
CA ASP A 98 -13.65 -9.02 -7.02
C ASP A 98 -13.79 -8.46 -5.60
N ILE A 99 -13.13 -9.08 -4.62
CA ILE A 99 -13.37 -8.80 -3.20
C ILE A 99 -12.05 -8.54 -2.47
N HIS A 100 -11.93 -7.36 -1.86
CA HIS A 100 -10.89 -7.05 -0.88
C HIS A 100 -11.49 -7.02 0.52
N MET A 101 -10.81 -7.60 1.50
CA MET A 101 -11.29 -7.72 2.87
C MET A 101 -10.24 -7.20 3.85
N GLY A 102 -10.69 -6.65 4.98
CA GLY A 102 -9.82 -6.31 6.10
C GLY A 102 -10.59 -5.73 7.28
N ASP A 103 -9.88 -5.52 8.40
CA ASP A 103 -10.48 -4.92 9.60
C ASP A 103 -10.96 -3.48 9.33
N ILE A 104 -12.02 -3.06 10.03
CA ILE A 104 -12.58 -1.71 9.93
C ILE A 104 -11.55 -0.63 10.25
N ASN A 105 -10.60 -0.90 11.13
CA ASN A 105 -9.51 -0.01 11.49
C ASN A 105 -8.50 0.17 10.34
N LEU A 106 -8.43 -0.76 9.38
CA LEU A 106 -7.60 -0.63 8.18
C LEU A 106 -8.29 0.22 7.08
N LYS A 107 -9.54 0.66 7.30
CA LYS A 107 -10.25 1.53 6.35
C LYS A 107 -9.44 2.79 6.01
N PHE A 108 -8.75 3.37 7.00
CA PHE A 108 -7.90 4.54 6.84
C PHE A 108 -6.69 4.46 7.79
N PRO A 109 -5.46 4.76 7.32
CA PRO A 109 -5.11 5.16 5.95
C PRO A 109 -4.92 3.96 4.99
N HIS A 110 -4.70 2.75 5.50
CA HIS A 110 -4.20 1.58 4.75
C HIS A 110 -4.96 1.24 3.44
N HIS A 111 -6.24 0.85 3.51
CA HIS A 111 -7.01 0.48 2.31
C HIS A 111 -7.17 1.64 1.32
N LYS A 112 -7.13 2.88 1.83
CA LYS A 112 -7.30 4.07 1.01
C LYS A 112 -6.01 4.41 0.26
N ASN A 113 -4.86 4.39 0.94
CA ASN A 113 -3.53 4.55 0.35
C ASN A 113 -3.30 3.51 -0.75
N LYS A 114 -3.68 2.26 -0.47
CA LYS A 114 -3.65 1.17 -1.45
C LYS A 114 -4.46 1.48 -2.71
N SER A 115 -5.68 2.00 -2.55
CA SER A 115 -6.57 2.29 -3.68
C SER A 115 -6.02 3.37 -4.60
N VAL A 116 -5.38 4.42 -4.06
CA VAL A 116 -4.78 5.49 -4.89
C VAL A 116 -3.51 5.03 -5.58
N GLN A 117 -2.65 4.30 -4.87
CA GLN A 117 -1.42 3.75 -5.44
C GLN A 117 -1.75 2.79 -6.59
N CYS A 118 -2.75 1.93 -6.43
CA CYS A 118 -3.20 1.05 -7.50
C CYS A 118 -3.84 1.82 -8.66
N LYS A 119 -4.67 2.83 -8.40
CA LYS A 119 -5.24 3.67 -9.47
C LYS A 119 -4.15 4.29 -10.34
N GLU A 120 -3.11 4.83 -9.72
CA GLU A 120 -1.99 5.43 -10.46
C GLU A 120 -1.11 4.39 -11.14
N TYR A 121 -0.83 3.26 -10.48
CA TYR A 121 -0.11 2.17 -11.12
C TYR A 121 -0.84 1.66 -12.38
N HIS A 122 -2.17 1.61 -12.38
CA HIS A 122 -2.98 1.19 -13.52
C HIS A 122 -3.36 2.33 -14.47
N ALA A 123 -2.69 3.49 -14.39
CA ALA A 123 -2.90 4.62 -15.29
C ALA A 123 -4.36 5.10 -15.33
N ASN A 124 -4.95 5.34 -14.14
CA ASN A 124 -6.33 5.81 -13.96
C ASN A 124 -7.43 4.79 -14.28
N ALA A 125 -7.17 3.50 -14.12
CA ALA A 125 -8.22 2.48 -14.20
C ALA A 125 -9.39 2.78 -13.23
N ASP A 126 -10.62 2.52 -13.69
CA ASP A 126 -11.86 2.88 -12.99
C ASP A 126 -12.01 2.19 -11.63
N SER A 127 -11.47 0.98 -11.46
CA SER A 127 -11.45 0.28 -10.19
C SER A 127 -10.24 -0.65 -10.07
N TRP A 128 -9.64 -0.67 -8.87
CA TRP A 128 -8.63 -1.68 -8.50
C TRP A 128 -9.29 -2.92 -7.88
N VAL A 129 -10.42 -2.74 -7.20
CA VAL A 129 -11.26 -3.78 -6.61
C VAL A 129 -12.74 -3.44 -6.81
N ASN A 130 -13.59 -4.43 -7.06
CA ASN A 130 -15.03 -4.23 -7.25
C ASN A 130 -15.78 -4.05 -5.92
N LEU A 131 -15.43 -4.82 -4.89
CA LEU A 131 -16.06 -4.77 -3.58
C LEU A 131 -15.03 -4.77 -2.44
N THR A 132 -15.19 -3.88 -1.46
CA THR A 132 -14.42 -3.93 -0.21
C THR A 132 -15.33 -4.31 0.95
N TYR A 133 -15.07 -5.47 1.56
CA TYR A 133 -15.75 -5.93 2.77
C TYR A 133 -14.93 -5.60 4.02
N LYS A 134 -15.59 -5.14 5.08
CA LYS A 134 -14.92 -4.78 6.34
C LYS A 134 -15.57 -5.50 7.50
N TYR A 135 -14.75 -6.02 8.39
CA TYR A 135 -15.18 -6.67 9.63
C TYR A 135 -14.58 -5.95 10.82
N GLN A 136 -15.20 -6.07 11.99
CA GLN A 136 -14.68 -5.50 13.23
C GLN A 136 -14.12 -6.62 14.10
N THR A 137 -12.87 -6.50 14.54
CA THR A 137 -12.31 -7.40 15.55
C THR A 137 -13.00 -7.19 16.90
N LEU A 138 -13.40 -8.30 17.54
CA LEU A 138 -13.87 -8.30 18.92
C LEU A 138 -12.66 -8.47 19.84
N SER A 139 -12.42 -7.49 20.72
CA SER A 139 -11.35 -7.55 21.73
C SER A 139 -11.93 -7.80 23.12
N ILE A 140 -11.34 -8.73 23.87
CA ILE A 140 -11.58 -8.87 25.32
C ILE A 140 -10.39 -8.22 26.03
N SER A 141 -10.59 -7.07 26.65
CA SER A 141 -9.61 -6.47 27.55
C SER A 141 -9.71 -7.16 28.90
N SER A 142 -8.68 -7.90 29.27
CA SER A 142 -8.55 -8.41 30.63
C SER A 142 -7.88 -7.35 31.50
N ASN A 143 -8.65 -6.73 32.39
CA ASN A 143 -8.09 -5.99 33.51
C ASN A 143 -7.75 -7.01 34.61
N TYR A 144 -6.60 -7.68 34.50
CA TYR A 144 -5.99 -8.27 35.69
C TYR A 144 -5.04 -7.25 36.32
N ILE A 145 -5.27 -7.12 37.63
CA ILE A 145 -4.65 -6.27 38.65
C ILE A 145 -3.18 -6.66 38.84
#